data_AF-A0A1Q3HR47-F1
#
_entry.id   AF-A0A1Q3HR47-F1
#
_cell.length_a   1.000
_cell.length_b   1.000
_cell.length_c   1.000
_cell.angle_alpha   90.00
_cell.angle_beta   90.00
_cell.angle_gamma   90.00
#
_symmetry.space_group_name_H-M   'P 1'
#
loop_
_entity.id
_entity.type
_entity.pdbx_description
1 polymer ?
#
loop_
_entity_poly.entity_id
_entity_poly.type
_entity_poly.pdbx_seq_one_letter_code
_entity_poly.pdbx_strand_id
1 'polypeptide(L)'
;MNLSDMAVAWVTSLLKMERGRWPEILTRLETMLGESWSLRRLARPNTYSLGARPRDGRELPLADWLEELGKAGPLEARALDLGSLSMEGLPAHMAAAFANTQGLALELRTRGGASVFVLETVFSRQSLITPAQLVEIALLQPHSERVLEAWARVITESNELNGRPAVEASQVVRYLSSREGAQVLDFLGGDLMSALQSTVRRESAVENIPEAYRSFFHTSDPDDFDRQMLGPDRQHEFVPSEERLYLERGATAQDFVALVEAQPFAREIWERIARNLNQFLAEGEEPYTAESIAAKLRNEGPEAHLGLPMGNLTQEWQGCCRAHGADPIIPEALRGCVRRSGPTPEEREKDKGLLLEREKLRLAPNTEGYQVYLFQELGELPPRLGSPARPAAELRQEFLAALREAETFAEQQGSPFFEAFKLARFVLESGQVRLTGELTPERVDALVAVLKAAGFSERARDVFGRKINAVSDFEPFQPSEEKLRGVLACSVADVFGGMGSWNDENFETEEVHARYEQVSARLFSALRAFTLTTLNAK
;
A
#
# COMPACT_ATOMS: atom_id res chain seq x y z
N MET A 1 11.01 13.00 -4.03
CA MET A 1 11.31 12.20 -5.22
C MET A 1 10.96 10.77 -4.87
N ASN A 2 10.06 10.18 -5.63
CA ASN A 2 9.67 8.77 -5.46
C ASN A 2 10.67 7.86 -6.20
N LEU A 3 10.50 6.54 -6.04
CA LEU A 3 11.42 5.57 -6.64
C LEU A 3 11.35 5.54 -8.18
N SER A 4 10.19 5.83 -8.77
CA SER A 4 10.01 5.93 -10.22
C SER A 4 10.83 7.07 -10.82
N ASP A 5 10.81 8.25 -10.21
CA ASP A 5 11.64 9.39 -10.59
C ASP A 5 13.14 9.07 -10.46
N MET A 6 13.52 8.39 -9.37
CA MET A 6 14.91 7.95 -9.18
C MET A 6 15.35 6.96 -10.27
N ALA A 7 14.50 6.02 -10.66
CA ALA A 7 14.78 5.11 -11.77
C ALA A 7 14.99 5.87 -13.11
N VAL A 8 14.15 6.87 -13.42
CA VAL A 8 14.36 7.75 -14.58
C VAL A 8 15.68 8.52 -14.46
N ALA A 9 16.01 9.01 -13.27
CA ALA A 9 17.22 9.77 -13.00
C ALA A 9 18.50 8.93 -13.17
N TRP A 10 18.49 7.69 -12.67
CA TRP A 10 19.60 6.74 -12.81
C TRP A 10 19.84 6.38 -14.27
N VAL A 11 18.80 6.00 -15.00
CA VAL A 11 18.93 5.64 -16.42
C VAL A 11 19.37 6.84 -17.25
N THR A 12 18.78 8.02 -17.03
CA THR A 12 19.19 9.23 -17.74
C THR A 12 20.64 9.60 -17.46
N SER A 13 21.11 9.43 -16.21
CA SER A 13 22.51 9.69 -15.84
C SER A 13 23.45 8.65 -16.46
N LEU A 14 23.10 7.36 -16.41
CA LEU A 14 23.86 6.27 -17.03
C LEU A 14 24.03 6.48 -18.54
N LEU A 15 22.96 6.82 -19.25
CA LEU A 15 22.98 6.99 -20.70
C LEU A 15 23.78 8.22 -21.17
N LYS A 16 24.04 9.18 -20.28
CA LYS A 16 24.92 10.33 -20.55
C LYS A 16 26.41 10.04 -20.35
N MET A 17 26.73 8.92 -19.72
CA MET A 17 28.10 8.47 -19.55
C MET A 17 28.65 7.91 -20.85
N GLU A 18 29.98 7.87 -20.95
CA GLU A 18 30.66 7.21 -22.06
C GLU A 18 30.28 5.73 -22.11
N ARG A 19 29.90 5.24 -23.30
CA ARG A 19 29.37 3.87 -23.47
C ARG A 19 30.31 2.77 -22.98
N GLY A 20 31.61 2.96 -23.19
CA GLY A 20 32.63 2.01 -22.74
C GLY A 20 32.64 1.83 -21.21
N ARG A 21 32.08 2.79 -20.47
CA ARG A 21 31.98 2.76 -19.00
C ARG A 21 30.67 2.17 -18.49
N TRP A 22 29.67 1.92 -19.34
CA TRP A 22 28.36 1.41 -18.89
C TRP A 22 28.47 0.11 -18.08
N PRO A 23 29.26 -0.91 -18.47
CA PRO A 23 29.36 -2.15 -17.67
C PRO A 23 29.94 -1.93 -16.26
N GLU A 24 30.94 -1.05 -16.15
CA GLU A 24 31.56 -0.69 -14.88
C GLU A 24 30.57 0.07 -13.98
N ILE A 25 29.90 1.08 -14.53
CA ILE A 25 28.94 1.91 -13.80
C ILE A 25 27.73 1.09 -13.37
N LEU A 26 27.23 0.20 -14.23
CA LEU A 26 26.13 -0.70 -13.90
C LEU A 26 26.49 -1.61 -12.71
N THR A 27 27.72 -2.12 -12.68
CA THR A 27 28.21 -2.97 -11.58
C THR A 27 28.31 -2.17 -10.28
N ARG A 28 28.81 -0.93 -10.34
CA ARG A 28 28.87 -0.03 -9.17
C ARG A 28 27.48 0.31 -8.65
N LEU A 29 26.55 0.65 -9.55
CA LEU A 29 25.16 0.94 -9.22
C LEU A 29 24.49 -0.27 -8.56
N GLU A 30 24.61 -1.47 -9.13
CA GLU A 30 24.04 -2.70 -8.57
C GLU A 30 24.66 -3.05 -7.20
N THR A 31 25.96 -2.85 -7.01
CA THR A 31 26.64 -3.06 -5.71
C THR A 31 26.12 -2.11 -4.62
N MET A 32 25.92 -0.85 -4.98
CA MET A 32 25.48 0.20 -4.07
C MET A 32 23.99 0.09 -3.73
N LEU A 33 23.15 -0.28 -4.70
CA LEU A 33 21.73 -0.58 -4.47
C LEU A 33 21.53 -1.86 -3.63
N GLY A 34 22.51 -2.77 -3.65
CA GLY A 34 22.55 -3.97 -2.82
C GLY A 34 21.68 -5.11 -3.36
N GLU A 35 21.50 -6.14 -2.54
CA GLU A 35 20.83 -7.39 -2.95
C GLU A 35 19.34 -7.23 -3.27
N SER A 36 18.73 -6.12 -2.82
CA SER A 36 17.34 -5.77 -3.10
C SER A 36 17.10 -5.32 -4.54
N TRP A 37 18.14 -5.14 -5.35
CA TRP A 37 18.05 -4.76 -6.75
C TRP A 37 18.66 -5.81 -7.69
N SER A 38 18.09 -5.91 -8.89
CA SER A 38 18.70 -6.62 -10.01
C SER A 38 18.59 -5.79 -11.29
N LEU A 39 19.75 -5.48 -11.89
CA LEU A 39 19.81 -4.72 -13.15
C LEU A 39 20.07 -5.64 -14.36
N ARG A 40 20.33 -6.91 -14.09
CA ARG A 40 20.71 -7.95 -15.06
C ARG A 40 19.66 -9.03 -15.24
N ARG A 41 18.66 -9.09 -14.35
CA ARG A 41 17.53 -10.00 -14.43
C ARG A 41 16.26 -9.24 -14.08
N LEU A 42 15.20 -9.53 -14.81
CA LEU A 42 13.85 -9.09 -14.46
C LEU A 42 13.19 -10.14 -13.57
N ALA A 43 12.17 -9.73 -12.82
CA ALA A 43 11.30 -10.62 -12.05
C ALA A 43 12.05 -11.54 -11.06
N ARG A 44 13.15 -11.06 -10.46
CA ARG A 44 13.87 -11.81 -9.42
C ARG A 44 13.10 -11.72 -8.09
N PRO A 45 12.80 -12.85 -7.43
CA PRO A 45 12.13 -12.87 -6.12
C PRO A 45 12.74 -11.92 -5.09
N ASN A 46 11.89 -11.23 -4.35
CA ASN A 46 12.23 -10.30 -3.27
C ASN A 46 13.15 -9.14 -3.70
N THR A 47 13.08 -8.75 -4.97
CA THR A 47 13.90 -7.64 -5.49
C THR A 47 13.11 -6.67 -6.36
N TYR A 48 13.67 -5.47 -6.47
CA TYR A 48 13.37 -4.50 -7.51
C TYR A 48 14.19 -4.82 -8.76
N SER A 49 13.61 -4.66 -9.93
CA SER A 49 14.32 -4.81 -11.20
C SER A 49 14.08 -3.61 -12.11
N LEU A 50 15.04 -3.32 -12.97
CA LEU A 50 14.95 -2.24 -13.95
C LEU A 50 15.19 -2.77 -15.36
N GLY A 51 14.38 -2.33 -16.32
CA GLY A 51 14.48 -2.78 -17.70
C GLY A 51 13.70 -1.93 -18.68
N ALA A 52 13.57 -2.41 -19.90
CA ALA A 52 12.78 -1.76 -20.94
C ALA A 52 11.94 -2.76 -21.72
N ARG A 53 10.84 -2.25 -22.29
CA ARG A 53 9.99 -2.94 -23.24
C ARG A 53 9.93 -2.11 -24.53
N PRO A 54 10.78 -2.39 -25.54
CA PRO A 54 10.71 -1.76 -26.85
C PRO A 54 9.40 -2.09 -27.57
N ARG A 55 9.15 -1.45 -28.73
CA ARG A 55 7.94 -1.64 -29.56
C ARG A 55 7.66 -3.08 -29.98
N ASP A 56 8.69 -3.93 -30.05
CA ASP A 56 8.54 -5.36 -30.37
C ASP A 56 7.96 -6.18 -29.19
N GLY A 57 7.76 -5.55 -28.03
CA GLY A 57 7.09 -6.12 -26.86
C GLY A 57 7.98 -6.98 -25.97
N ARG A 58 9.26 -7.18 -26.32
CA ARG A 58 10.16 -7.98 -25.48
C ARG A 58 10.61 -7.21 -24.24
N GLU A 59 10.70 -7.89 -23.11
CA GLU A 59 11.18 -7.29 -21.88
C GLU A 59 12.67 -7.58 -21.71
N LEU A 60 13.47 -6.53 -21.61
CA LEU A 60 14.92 -6.60 -21.49
C LEU A 60 15.34 -6.07 -20.12
N PRO A 61 16.18 -6.79 -19.35
CA PRO A 61 16.91 -6.21 -18.23
C PRO A 61 17.68 -4.97 -18.68
N LEU A 62 17.93 -4.03 -17.76
CA LEU A 62 18.67 -2.80 -18.07
C LEU A 62 20.02 -3.11 -18.74
N ALA A 63 20.74 -4.13 -18.26
CA ALA A 63 22.01 -4.56 -18.86
C ALA A 63 21.88 -4.86 -20.37
N ASP A 64 20.92 -5.70 -20.73
CA ASP A 64 20.71 -6.15 -22.11
C ASP A 64 20.21 -4.99 -22.98
N TRP A 65 19.34 -4.14 -22.45
CA TRP A 65 18.87 -2.96 -23.16
C TRP A 65 20.00 -1.97 -23.48
N LEU A 66 20.95 -1.77 -22.55
CA LEU A 66 22.14 -0.95 -22.80
C LEU A 66 23.03 -1.53 -23.90
N GLU A 67 23.21 -2.84 -23.96
CA GLU A 67 23.97 -3.49 -25.04
C GLU A 67 23.34 -3.24 -26.42
N GLU A 68 22.00 -3.22 -26.50
CA GLU A 68 21.29 -2.92 -27.73
C GLU A 68 21.39 -1.46 -28.13
N LEU A 69 21.20 -0.54 -27.18
CA LEU A 69 21.41 0.89 -27.41
C LEU A 69 22.86 1.19 -27.83
N GLY A 70 23.82 0.43 -27.31
CA GLY A 70 25.23 0.52 -27.70
C GLY A 70 25.47 0.30 -29.20
N LYS A 71 24.65 -0.56 -29.84
CA LYS A 71 24.73 -0.91 -31.27
C LYS A 71 24.08 0.14 -32.18
N ALA A 72 23.19 0.99 -31.68
CA ALA A 72 22.34 1.90 -32.47
C ALA A 72 23.01 3.20 -32.99
N GLY A 73 24.34 3.35 -32.88
CA GLY A 73 25.05 4.61 -33.20
C GLY A 73 24.85 5.70 -32.13
N PRO A 74 25.26 6.97 -32.34
CA PRO A 74 25.18 8.05 -31.34
C PRO A 74 23.82 8.14 -30.65
N LEU A 75 23.83 8.37 -29.33
CA LEU A 75 22.66 8.31 -28.45
C LEU A 75 22.63 9.61 -27.67
N GLU A 76 21.51 10.32 -27.75
CA GLU A 76 21.18 11.41 -26.85
C GLU A 76 20.01 10.95 -25.98
N ALA A 77 20.14 11.15 -24.67
CA ALA A 77 19.11 10.82 -23.69
C ALA A 77 18.68 12.10 -22.96
N ARG A 78 17.37 12.35 -22.92
CA ARG A 78 16.79 13.42 -22.11
C ARG A 78 15.54 12.94 -21.39
N ALA A 79 15.37 13.36 -20.14
CA ALA A 79 14.09 13.29 -19.47
C ALA A 79 13.15 14.34 -20.09
N LEU A 80 11.87 14.00 -20.19
CA LEU A 80 10.77 14.84 -20.63
C LEU A 80 9.67 14.83 -19.58
N ASP A 81 8.89 15.91 -19.49
CA ASP A 81 7.61 15.90 -18.81
C ASP A 81 6.51 15.84 -19.86
N LEU A 82 5.81 14.71 -19.95
CA LEU A 82 4.60 14.54 -20.76
C LEU A 82 3.37 15.20 -20.10
N GLY A 83 3.55 15.83 -18.93
CA GLY A 83 2.48 16.34 -18.10
C GLY A 83 1.78 15.22 -17.32
N SER A 84 0.85 15.59 -16.45
CA SER A 84 -0.07 14.61 -15.85
C SER A 84 -0.92 14.01 -16.97
N LEU A 85 -0.56 12.81 -17.45
CA LEU A 85 -1.36 12.03 -18.41
C LEU A 85 -2.65 11.47 -17.76
N SER A 86 -3.09 11.99 -16.60
CA SER A 86 -4.10 11.35 -15.77
C SER A 86 -5.11 12.33 -15.16
N MET A 87 -6.37 11.93 -15.30
CA MET A 87 -7.62 12.49 -14.76
C MET A 87 -8.04 13.85 -15.33
N GLU A 88 -8.86 13.80 -16.39
CA GLU A 88 -9.57 14.97 -16.91
C GLU A 88 -10.26 15.73 -15.76
N GLY A 89 -9.81 16.96 -15.50
CA GLY A 89 -10.50 17.91 -14.61
C GLY A 89 -9.81 18.25 -13.28
N LEU A 90 -8.74 17.54 -12.87
CA LEU A 90 -8.02 17.88 -11.62
C LEU A 90 -6.80 18.78 -11.86
N PRO A 91 -6.53 19.75 -10.96
CA PRO A 91 -5.25 20.47 -10.94
C PRO A 91 -4.05 19.51 -10.79
N ALA A 92 -2.93 19.82 -11.45
CA ALA A 92 -1.78 18.92 -11.51
C ALA A 92 -1.15 18.60 -10.14
N HIS A 93 -1.15 19.56 -9.19
CA HIS A 93 -0.66 19.32 -7.84
C HIS A 93 -1.57 18.38 -7.05
N MET A 94 -2.89 18.42 -7.27
CA MET A 94 -3.84 17.47 -6.69
C MET A 94 -3.72 16.08 -7.34
N ALA A 95 -3.53 16.05 -8.67
CA ALA A 95 -3.30 14.79 -9.39
C ALA A 95 -2.06 14.05 -8.87
N ALA A 96 -1.03 14.78 -8.42
CA ALA A 96 0.19 14.20 -7.84
C ALA A 96 -0.04 13.38 -6.55
N ALA A 97 -1.16 13.57 -5.85
CA ALA A 97 -1.53 12.77 -4.68
C ALA A 97 -1.84 11.31 -5.03
N PHE A 98 -2.24 11.05 -6.28
CA PHE A 98 -2.58 9.71 -6.75
C PHE A 98 -1.34 8.98 -7.29
N ALA A 99 -1.19 7.71 -6.93
CA ALA A 99 -0.14 6.85 -7.46
C ALA A 99 -0.22 6.80 -9.01
N ASN A 100 0.94 6.89 -9.68
CA ASN A 100 1.12 6.82 -11.15
C ASN A 100 0.87 8.10 -11.99
N THR A 101 0.69 9.28 -11.40
CA THR A 101 0.39 10.52 -12.18
C THR A 101 1.63 11.29 -12.67
N GLN A 102 2.82 10.71 -12.56
CA GLN A 102 4.05 11.43 -12.90
C GLN A 102 4.49 11.15 -14.34
N GLY A 103 4.22 12.13 -15.21
CA GLY A 103 4.53 12.11 -16.64
C GLY A 103 6.00 12.22 -17.01
N LEU A 104 6.95 11.83 -16.15
CA LEU A 104 8.35 11.78 -16.58
C LEU A 104 8.55 10.65 -17.59
N ALA A 105 9.04 11.01 -18.77
CA ALA A 105 9.40 10.09 -19.83
C ALA A 105 10.88 10.24 -20.17
N LEU A 106 11.45 9.21 -20.77
CA LEU A 106 12.80 9.21 -21.31
C LEU A 106 12.73 9.28 -22.83
N GLU A 107 13.24 10.35 -23.43
CA GLU A 107 13.46 10.39 -24.87
C GLU A 107 14.89 9.95 -25.19
N LEU A 108 14.98 8.99 -26.10
CA LEU A 108 16.22 8.51 -26.68
C LEU A 108 16.24 8.89 -28.16
N ARG A 109 17.28 9.62 -28.58
CA ARG A 109 17.55 9.90 -29.99
C ARG A 109 18.73 9.09 -30.46
N THR A 110 18.49 8.26 -31.46
CA THR A 110 19.54 7.47 -32.14
C THR A 110 19.59 7.86 -33.62
N ARG A 111 20.49 7.24 -34.39
CA ARG A 111 20.47 7.38 -35.86
C ARG A 111 19.15 6.88 -36.48
N GLY A 112 18.46 5.94 -35.83
CA GLY A 112 17.22 5.35 -36.31
C GLY A 112 15.98 6.22 -36.06
N GLY A 113 16.10 7.31 -35.30
CA GLY A 113 14.99 8.17 -34.93
C GLY A 113 14.92 8.46 -33.42
N ALA A 114 13.84 9.12 -33.02
CA ALA A 114 13.53 9.40 -31.62
C ALA A 114 12.49 8.40 -31.11
N SER A 115 12.77 7.82 -29.94
CA SER A 115 11.86 6.96 -29.20
C SER A 115 11.59 7.59 -27.83
N VAL A 116 10.35 7.48 -27.35
CA VAL A 116 9.95 7.97 -26.04
C VAL A 116 9.49 6.80 -25.21
N PHE A 117 10.02 6.70 -23.99
CA PHE A 117 9.73 5.64 -23.05
C PHE A 117 9.06 6.22 -21.80
N VAL A 118 7.98 5.59 -21.35
CA VAL A 118 7.34 5.90 -20.06
C VAL A 118 7.65 4.79 -19.08
N LEU A 119 7.90 5.14 -17.82
CA LEU A 119 8.18 4.15 -16.79
C LEU A 119 6.87 3.51 -16.30
N GLU A 120 6.72 2.22 -16.55
CA GLU A 120 5.65 1.38 -16.00
C GLU A 120 6.19 0.63 -14.77
N THR A 121 5.35 0.47 -13.75
CA THR A 121 5.64 -0.44 -12.63
C THR A 121 4.84 -1.72 -12.80
N VAL A 122 5.53 -2.86 -12.88
CA VAL A 122 4.94 -4.20 -12.95
C VAL A 122 5.22 -4.93 -11.65
N PHE A 123 4.17 -5.35 -10.96
CA PHE A 123 4.29 -6.14 -9.74
C PHE A 123 4.24 -7.63 -10.06
N SER A 124 4.90 -8.43 -9.24
CA SER A 124 4.59 -9.86 -9.16
C SER A 124 3.13 -10.07 -8.80
N ARG A 125 2.59 -11.22 -9.19
CA ARG A 125 1.23 -11.62 -8.79
C ARG A 125 1.10 -11.70 -7.29
N GLN A 126 -0.10 -11.39 -6.79
CA GLN A 126 -0.41 -11.48 -5.35
C GLN A 126 -0.52 -12.94 -4.90
N SER A 127 -0.97 -13.82 -5.79
CA SER A 127 -1.17 -15.25 -5.53
C SER A 127 -0.18 -16.10 -6.32
N LEU A 128 0.19 -17.26 -5.78
CA LEU A 128 1.05 -18.23 -6.45
C LEU A 128 0.38 -18.86 -7.69
N ILE A 129 -0.96 -18.92 -7.70
CA ILE A 129 -1.71 -19.49 -8.82
C ILE A 129 -1.71 -18.54 -10.02
N THR A 130 -1.56 -19.10 -11.23
CA THR A 130 -1.71 -18.35 -12.47
C THR A 130 -3.17 -18.30 -12.94
N PRO A 131 -3.57 -17.30 -13.75
CA PRO A 131 -4.93 -17.26 -14.32
C PRO A 131 -5.31 -18.52 -15.09
N ALA A 132 -4.37 -19.08 -15.86
CA ALA A 132 -4.60 -20.31 -16.60
C ALA A 132 -4.89 -21.50 -15.68
N GLN A 133 -4.12 -21.66 -14.60
CA GLN A 133 -4.33 -22.72 -13.61
C GLN A 133 -5.64 -22.53 -12.85
N LEU A 134 -5.99 -21.30 -12.48
CA LEU A 134 -7.25 -21.02 -11.80
C LEU A 134 -8.45 -21.32 -12.71
N VAL A 135 -8.37 -20.95 -13.99
CA VAL A 135 -9.39 -21.31 -15.00
C VAL A 135 -9.49 -22.83 -15.15
N GLU A 136 -8.37 -23.55 -15.22
CA GLU A 136 -8.39 -25.01 -15.28
C GLU A 136 -9.14 -25.60 -14.08
N ILE A 137 -8.88 -25.11 -12.87
CA ILE A 137 -9.58 -25.54 -11.66
C ILE A 137 -11.08 -25.25 -11.75
N ALA A 138 -11.50 -24.08 -12.23
CA ALA A 138 -12.91 -23.78 -12.41
C ALA A 138 -13.60 -24.71 -13.41
N LEU A 139 -12.92 -25.06 -14.50
CA LEU A 139 -13.43 -25.99 -15.50
C LEU A 139 -13.50 -27.43 -15.00
N LEU A 140 -12.73 -27.79 -13.97
CA LEU A 140 -12.76 -29.10 -13.31
C LEU A 140 -13.88 -29.22 -12.25
N GLN A 141 -14.58 -28.14 -11.93
CA GLN A 141 -15.66 -28.17 -10.95
C GLN A 141 -16.93 -28.81 -11.53
N PRO A 142 -17.73 -29.48 -10.68
CA PRO A 142 -19.12 -29.76 -11.00
C PRO A 142 -19.84 -28.46 -11.36
N HIS A 143 -20.64 -28.49 -12.43
CA HIS A 143 -21.38 -27.31 -12.91
C HIS A 143 -20.49 -26.11 -13.27
N SER A 144 -19.35 -26.37 -13.92
CA SER A 144 -18.39 -25.35 -14.35
C SER A 144 -19.02 -24.17 -15.11
N GLU A 145 -20.09 -24.40 -15.87
CA GLU A 145 -20.86 -23.35 -16.56
C GLU A 145 -21.42 -22.31 -15.58
N ARG A 146 -21.97 -22.75 -14.44
CA ARG A 146 -22.50 -21.86 -13.40
C ARG A 146 -21.38 -21.12 -12.67
N VAL A 147 -20.23 -21.77 -12.49
CA VAL A 147 -19.03 -21.13 -11.92
C VAL A 147 -18.58 -19.98 -12.83
N LEU A 148 -18.52 -20.20 -14.14
CA LEU A 148 -18.14 -19.16 -15.10
C LEU A 148 -19.18 -18.02 -15.15
N GLU A 149 -20.48 -18.31 -15.02
CA GLU A 149 -21.52 -17.28 -14.89
C GLU A 149 -21.36 -16.45 -13.59
N ALA A 150 -21.00 -17.09 -12.48
CA ALA A 150 -20.72 -16.38 -11.23
C ALA A 150 -19.47 -15.48 -11.37
N TRP A 151 -18.41 -15.98 -11.97
CA TRP A 151 -17.20 -15.20 -12.24
C TRP A 151 -17.46 -14.03 -13.18
N ALA A 152 -18.25 -14.22 -14.25
CA ALA A 152 -18.64 -13.16 -15.16
C ALA A 152 -19.32 -11.99 -14.44
N ARG A 153 -20.19 -12.28 -13.46
CA ARG A 153 -20.85 -11.25 -12.64
C ARG A 153 -19.83 -10.48 -11.79
N VAL A 154 -18.96 -11.17 -11.06
CA VAL A 154 -17.91 -10.54 -10.23
C VAL A 154 -16.97 -9.67 -11.06
N ILE A 155 -16.52 -10.18 -12.21
CA ILE A 155 -15.64 -9.44 -13.13
C ILE A 155 -16.37 -8.24 -13.73
N THR A 156 -17.62 -8.41 -14.16
CA THR A 156 -18.42 -7.32 -14.76
C THR A 156 -18.67 -6.20 -13.77
N GLU A 157 -19.08 -6.52 -12.53
CA GLU A 157 -19.28 -5.53 -11.48
C GLU A 157 -18.00 -4.71 -11.23
N SER A 158 -16.86 -5.38 -11.10
CA SER A 158 -15.56 -4.69 -10.97
C SER A 158 -15.21 -3.86 -12.20
N ASN A 159 -15.42 -4.38 -13.41
CA ASN A 159 -15.11 -3.68 -14.65
C ASN A 159 -15.95 -2.42 -14.80
N GLU A 160 -17.26 -2.49 -14.57
CA GLU A 160 -18.18 -1.35 -14.67
C GLU A 160 -17.82 -0.23 -13.68
N LEU A 161 -17.46 -0.59 -12.43
CA LEU A 161 -16.97 0.37 -11.43
C LEU A 161 -15.66 1.07 -11.86
N ASN A 162 -14.87 0.42 -12.72
CA ASN A 162 -13.59 0.93 -13.23
C ASN A 162 -13.68 1.46 -14.68
N GLY A 163 -14.89 1.67 -15.22
CA GLY A 163 -15.11 2.18 -16.57
C GLY A 163 -14.65 1.23 -17.70
N ARG A 164 -14.56 -0.07 -17.42
CA ARG A 164 -14.18 -1.12 -18.37
C ARG A 164 -15.42 -1.87 -18.88
N PRO A 165 -15.37 -2.49 -20.08
CA PRO A 165 -16.49 -3.26 -20.61
C PRO A 165 -16.88 -4.46 -19.74
N ALA A 166 -18.16 -4.77 -19.70
CA ALA A 166 -18.69 -6.00 -19.12
C ALA A 166 -18.10 -7.25 -19.81
N VAL A 167 -18.04 -8.37 -19.07
CA VAL A 167 -17.49 -9.65 -19.54
C VAL A 167 -18.55 -10.73 -19.42
N GLU A 168 -18.95 -11.29 -20.56
CA GLU A 168 -19.92 -12.39 -20.61
C GLU A 168 -19.31 -13.72 -20.14
N ALA A 169 -20.13 -14.64 -19.63
CA ALA A 169 -19.69 -15.96 -19.15
C ALA A 169 -18.83 -16.74 -20.16
N SER A 170 -19.22 -16.69 -21.45
CA SER A 170 -18.47 -17.32 -22.54
C SER A 170 -17.09 -16.71 -22.81
N GLN A 171 -16.85 -15.49 -22.32
CA GLN A 171 -15.62 -14.73 -22.53
C GLN A 171 -14.65 -14.83 -21.36
N VAL A 172 -15.10 -15.26 -20.17
CA VAL A 172 -14.32 -15.26 -18.92
C VAL A 172 -12.95 -15.93 -19.09
N VAL A 173 -12.90 -17.13 -19.70
CA VAL A 173 -11.66 -17.87 -19.93
C VAL A 173 -10.65 -17.07 -20.77
N ARG A 174 -11.13 -16.49 -21.87
CA ARG A 174 -10.30 -15.68 -22.77
C ARG A 174 -9.87 -14.38 -22.08
N TYR A 175 -10.78 -13.76 -21.33
CA TYR A 175 -10.52 -12.52 -20.61
C TYR A 175 -9.44 -12.71 -19.55
N LEU A 176 -9.57 -13.68 -18.65
CA LEU A 176 -8.57 -13.97 -17.61
C LEU A 176 -7.20 -14.37 -18.18
N SER A 177 -7.16 -14.87 -19.42
CA SER A 177 -5.92 -15.16 -20.15
C SER A 177 -5.27 -13.93 -20.80
N SER A 178 -5.95 -12.78 -20.84
CA SER A 178 -5.39 -11.51 -21.33
C SER A 178 -4.54 -10.83 -20.26
N ARG A 179 -3.75 -9.81 -20.66
CA ARG A 179 -2.95 -9.01 -19.71
C ARG A 179 -3.85 -8.30 -18.71
N GLU A 180 -4.96 -7.75 -19.19
CA GLU A 180 -5.95 -7.04 -18.39
C GLU A 180 -6.64 -7.99 -17.41
N GLY A 181 -7.09 -9.17 -17.88
CA GLY A 181 -7.73 -10.14 -17.00
C GLY A 181 -6.78 -10.76 -15.97
N ALA A 182 -5.50 -10.91 -16.31
CA ALA A 182 -4.48 -11.34 -15.35
C ALA A 182 -4.32 -10.33 -14.18
N GLN A 183 -4.37 -9.02 -14.46
CA GLN A 183 -4.35 -7.99 -13.43
C GLN A 183 -5.63 -7.98 -12.60
N VAL A 184 -6.79 -8.26 -13.22
CA VAL A 184 -8.05 -8.42 -12.49
C VAL A 184 -7.98 -9.58 -11.51
N LEU A 185 -7.33 -10.69 -11.87
CA LEU A 185 -7.13 -11.79 -10.92
C LEU A 185 -6.33 -11.37 -9.69
N ASP A 186 -5.29 -10.56 -9.86
CA ASP A 186 -4.49 -10.08 -8.73
C ASP A 186 -5.31 -9.25 -7.74
N PHE A 187 -6.41 -8.63 -8.18
CA PHE A 187 -7.31 -7.85 -7.32
C PHE A 187 -8.50 -8.67 -6.81
N LEU A 188 -9.12 -9.49 -7.66
CA LEU A 188 -10.37 -10.21 -7.37
C LEU A 188 -10.17 -11.69 -7.03
N GLY A 189 -8.94 -12.20 -6.91
CA GLY A 189 -8.70 -13.63 -6.72
C GLY A 189 -9.45 -14.25 -5.54
N GLY A 190 -9.56 -13.53 -4.43
CA GLY A 190 -10.37 -13.95 -3.27
C GLY A 190 -11.87 -14.01 -3.55
N ASP A 191 -12.40 -13.04 -4.30
CA ASP A 191 -13.81 -12.97 -4.67
C ASP A 191 -14.18 -14.03 -5.70
N LEU A 192 -13.31 -14.26 -6.68
CA LEU A 192 -13.46 -15.34 -7.67
C LEU A 192 -13.44 -16.71 -6.97
N MET A 193 -12.54 -16.91 -6.01
CA MET A 193 -12.54 -18.15 -5.22
C MET A 193 -13.79 -18.31 -4.35
N SER A 194 -14.28 -17.23 -3.75
CA SER A 194 -15.51 -17.27 -2.95
C SER A 194 -16.72 -17.57 -3.85
N ALA A 195 -16.80 -16.94 -5.02
CA ALA A 195 -17.85 -17.19 -6.00
C ALA A 195 -17.84 -18.64 -6.53
N LEU A 196 -16.65 -19.21 -6.78
CA LEU A 196 -16.51 -20.63 -7.16
C LEU A 196 -17.06 -21.54 -6.06
N GLN A 197 -16.55 -21.40 -4.84
CA GLN A 197 -16.92 -22.23 -3.70
C GLN A 197 -18.42 -22.15 -3.40
N SER A 198 -18.96 -20.93 -3.29
CA SER A 198 -20.40 -20.72 -3.06
C SER A 198 -21.26 -21.31 -4.17
N THR A 199 -20.82 -21.25 -5.42
CA THR A 199 -21.57 -21.81 -6.55
C THR A 199 -21.58 -23.34 -6.50
N VAL A 200 -20.42 -23.97 -6.32
CA VAL A 200 -20.31 -25.43 -6.23
C VAL A 200 -21.14 -25.99 -5.07
N ARG A 201 -21.12 -25.31 -3.91
CA ARG A 201 -21.90 -25.74 -2.73
C ARG A 201 -23.41 -25.55 -2.88
N ARG A 202 -23.88 -24.52 -3.59
CA ARG A 202 -25.31 -24.36 -3.92
C ARG A 202 -25.84 -25.52 -4.76
N GLU A 203 -24.98 -26.09 -5.60
CA GLU A 203 -25.28 -27.32 -6.35
C GLU A 203 -25.10 -28.60 -5.52
N SER A 204 -24.93 -28.48 -4.20
CA SER A 204 -24.72 -29.60 -3.28
C SER A 204 -23.49 -30.45 -3.62
N ALA A 205 -22.46 -29.82 -4.19
CA ALA A 205 -21.16 -30.42 -4.47
C ALA A 205 -20.06 -29.80 -3.58
N VAL A 206 -18.86 -30.39 -3.62
CA VAL A 206 -17.65 -29.90 -2.93
C VAL A 206 -16.60 -29.58 -3.99
N GLU A 207 -15.76 -28.59 -3.71
CA GLU A 207 -14.73 -28.12 -4.62
C GLU A 207 -13.72 -29.23 -4.92
N ASN A 208 -13.54 -29.52 -6.22
CA ASN A 208 -12.58 -30.49 -6.70
C ASN A 208 -11.22 -29.82 -6.92
N ILE A 209 -10.31 -29.95 -5.95
CA ILE A 209 -8.93 -29.45 -6.02
C ILE A 209 -7.97 -30.63 -6.23
N PRO A 210 -7.42 -30.83 -7.44
CA PRO A 210 -6.44 -31.88 -7.70
C PRO A 210 -5.18 -31.73 -6.83
N GLU A 211 -4.53 -32.84 -6.50
CA GLU A 211 -3.34 -32.86 -5.63
C GLU A 211 -2.24 -31.90 -6.12
N ALA A 212 -2.03 -31.84 -7.44
CA ALA A 212 -1.03 -30.97 -8.06
C ALA A 212 -1.28 -29.46 -7.82
N TYR A 213 -2.50 -29.08 -7.47
CA TYR A 213 -2.88 -27.68 -7.21
C TYR A 213 -3.01 -27.34 -5.73
N ARG A 214 -2.95 -28.31 -4.81
CA ARG A 214 -3.22 -28.08 -3.39
C ARG A 214 -2.30 -27.03 -2.75
N SER A 215 -1.04 -26.95 -3.18
CA SER A 215 -0.09 -25.96 -2.66
C SER A 215 -0.49 -24.51 -2.95
N PHE A 216 -1.41 -24.28 -3.89
CA PHE A 216 -1.93 -22.94 -4.20
C PHE A 216 -3.11 -22.51 -3.32
N PHE A 217 -3.55 -23.37 -2.41
CA PHE A 217 -4.69 -23.10 -1.55
C PHE A 217 -4.35 -23.34 -0.09
N HIS A 218 -5.01 -22.58 0.78
CA HIS A 218 -4.96 -22.81 2.22
C HIS A 218 -6.32 -22.46 2.83
N THR A 219 -6.60 -23.04 3.99
CA THR A 219 -7.67 -22.59 4.89
C THR A 219 -7.02 -21.84 6.04
N SER A 220 -7.63 -20.74 6.46
CA SER A 220 -7.22 -20.04 7.68
C SER A 220 -8.05 -20.54 8.85
N ASP A 221 -7.43 -20.78 10.01
CA ASP A 221 -8.18 -20.88 11.26
C ASP A 221 -8.43 -19.45 11.77
N PRO A 222 -9.66 -18.90 11.63
CA PRO A 222 -9.95 -17.52 12.04
C PRO A 222 -9.79 -17.33 13.56
N ASP A 223 -9.75 -18.43 14.30
CA ASP A 223 -9.77 -18.47 15.75
C ASP A 223 -8.39 -18.75 16.36
N ASP A 224 -7.33 -18.92 15.56
CA ASP A 224 -6.00 -19.33 16.03
C ASP A 224 -5.41 -18.36 17.06
N PHE A 225 -5.44 -17.06 16.76
CA PHE A 225 -4.93 -16.03 17.67
C PHE A 225 -5.71 -15.99 18.99
N ASP A 226 -7.04 -15.92 18.92
CA ASP A 226 -7.90 -15.90 20.11
C ASP A 226 -7.74 -17.16 20.96
N ARG A 227 -7.55 -18.31 20.32
CA ARG A 227 -7.30 -19.58 20.99
C ARG A 227 -5.93 -19.59 21.66
N GLN A 228 -4.89 -19.05 21.03
CA GLN A 228 -3.54 -18.95 21.62
C GLN A 228 -3.46 -17.98 22.81
N MET A 229 -4.32 -16.95 22.83
CA MET A 229 -4.43 -16.03 23.97
C MET A 229 -5.00 -16.69 25.24
N LEU A 230 -5.70 -17.82 25.10
CA LEU A 230 -6.09 -18.64 26.24
C LEU A 230 -4.90 -19.50 26.71
N GLY A 231 -4.61 -19.46 28.01
CA GLY A 231 -3.60 -20.35 28.60
C GLY A 231 -3.93 -21.83 28.33
N PRO A 232 -2.94 -22.75 28.33
CA PRO A 232 -3.13 -24.16 28.02
C PRO A 232 -4.27 -24.82 28.83
N ASP A 233 -4.42 -24.44 30.09
CA ASP A 233 -5.44 -24.99 30.99
C ASP A 233 -6.86 -24.53 30.66
N ARG A 234 -7.03 -23.43 29.90
CA ARG A 234 -8.32 -22.84 29.51
C ARG A 234 -8.72 -23.16 28.07
N GLN A 235 -7.96 -23.98 27.35
CA GLN A 235 -8.26 -24.31 25.95
C GLN A 235 -9.65 -24.95 25.77
N HIS A 236 -10.10 -25.73 26.75
CA HIS A 236 -11.43 -26.35 26.76
C HIS A 236 -12.59 -25.33 26.89
N GLU A 237 -12.29 -24.08 27.27
CA GLU A 237 -13.26 -22.99 27.39
C GLU A 237 -13.42 -22.18 26.10
N PHE A 238 -12.57 -22.43 25.09
CA PHE A 238 -12.53 -21.65 23.86
C PHE A 238 -13.86 -21.71 23.10
N VAL A 239 -14.45 -20.55 22.81
CA VAL A 239 -15.67 -20.41 22.00
C VAL A 239 -15.30 -19.92 20.59
N PRO A 240 -15.51 -20.76 19.54
CA PRO A 240 -15.27 -20.37 18.15
C PRO A 240 -16.01 -19.08 17.79
N SER A 241 -15.37 -18.20 17.02
CA SER A 241 -15.96 -16.90 16.63
C SER A 241 -17.35 -17.04 16.00
N GLU A 242 -17.56 -18.07 15.17
CA GLU A 242 -18.85 -18.37 14.54
C GLU A 242 -19.93 -18.86 15.52
N GLU A 243 -19.54 -19.35 16.70
CA GLU A 243 -20.44 -19.80 17.77
C GLU A 243 -20.68 -18.71 18.83
N ARG A 244 -19.86 -17.65 18.85
CA ARG A 244 -19.95 -16.60 19.85
C ARG A 244 -21.29 -15.87 19.80
N LEU A 245 -21.84 -15.67 20.98
CA LEU A 245 -22.99 -14.86 21.27
C LEU A 245 -22.54 -13.45 21.65
N TYR A 246 -23.30 -12.46 21.19
CA TYR A 246 -23.11 -11.04 21.45
C TYR A 246 -24.44 -10.41 21.82
N LEU A 247 -24.35 -9.36 22.64
CA LEU A 247 -25.47 -8.48 22.92
C LEU A 247 -25.64 -7.45 21.79
N GLU A 248 -26.87 -7.24 21.33
CA GLU A 248 -27.17 -6.23 20.31
C GLU A 248 -26.88 -4.80 20.79
N ARG A 249 -26.69 -3.85 19.86
CA ARG A 249 -26.39 -2.42 20.15
C ARG A 249 -27.44 -1.69 21.02
N GLY A 250 -28.59 -2.31 21.33
CA GLY A 250 -29.62 -1.78 22.22
C GLY A 250 -29.75 -2.52 23.56
N ALA A 251 -28.94 -3.54 23.81
CA ALA A 251 -28.97 -4.29 25.07
C ALA A 251 -28.33 -3.50 26.21
N THR A 252 -28.86 -3.69 27.41
CA THR A 252 -28.45 -3.00 28.64
C THR A 252 -27.53 -3.85 29.50
N ALA A 253 -26.87 -3.23 30.48
CA ALA A 253 -26.11 -3.94 31.51
C ALA A 253 -27.01 -4.92 32.30
N GLN A 254 -28.27 -4.55 32.52
CA GLN A 254 -29.26 -5.39 33.18
C GLN A 254 -29.59 -6.65 32.36
N ASP A 255 -29.62 -6.56 31.03
CA ASP A 255 -29.81 -7.72 30.16
C ASP A 255 -28.66 -8.72 30.31
N PHE A 256 -27.42 -8.23 30.37
CA PHE A 256 -26.26 -9.09 30.65
C PHE A 256 -26.34 -9.74 32.03
N VAL A 257 -26.73 -8.99 33.06
CA VAL A 257 -26.92 -9.55 34.40
C VAL A 257 -27.92 -10.69 34.38
N ALA A 258 -29.06 -10.50 33.71
CA ALA A 258 -30.08 -11.53 33.58
C ALA A 258 -29.59 -12.76 32.79
N LEU A 259 -28.70 -12.61 31.80
CA LEU A 259 -28.04 -13.73 31.13
C LEU A 259 -27.15 -14.53 32.09
N VAL A 260 -26.36 -13.86 32.93
CA VAL A 260 -25.48 -14.52 33.90
C VAL A 260 -26.29 -15.22 34.99
N GLU A 261 -27.32 -14.56 35.53
CA GLU A 261 -28.19 -15.10 36.58
C GLU A 261 -29.04 -16.30 36.12
N ALA A 262 -29.30 -16.43 34.82
CA ALA A 262 -29.98 -17.58 34.25
C ALA A 262 -29.14 -18.86 34.30
N GLN A 263 -27.82 -18.77 34.53
CA GLN A 263 -26.94 -19.93 34.56
C GLN A 263 -26.90 -20.59 35.96
N PRO A 264 -26.81 -21.93 36.05
CA PRO A 264 -26.73 -22.63 37.34
C PRO A 264 -25.42 -22.36 38.10
N PHE A 265 -24.40 -21.81 37.43
CA PHE A 265 -23.08 -21.44 37.97
C PHE A 265 -22.81 -19.92 37.85
N ALA A 266 -23.87 -19.09 37.95
CA ALA A 266 -23.80 -17.63 37.87
C ALA A 266 -22.68 -17.00 38.74
N ARG A 267 -22.48 -17.52 39.96
CA ARG A 267 -21.43 -17.05 40.88
C ARG A 267 -20.03 -17.22 40.28
N GLU A 268 -19.73 -18.36 39.68
CA GLU A 268 -18.42 -18.61 39.08
C GLU A 268 -18.17 -17.71 37.87
N ILE A 269 -19.20 -17.45 37.07
CA ILE A 269 -19.11 -16.48 35.96
C ILE A 269 -18.72 -15.11 36.49
N TRP A 270 -19.38 -14.62 37.55
CA TRP A 270 -19.03 -13.33 38.17
C TRP A 270 -17.62 -13.31 38.77
N GLU A 271 -17.18 -14.41 39.40
CA GLU A 271 -15.81 -14.53 39.93
C GLU A 271 -14.75 -14.49 38.81
N ARG A 272 -15.02 -15.13 37.66
CA ARG A 272 -14.15 -15.09 36.47
C ARG A 272 -14.09 -13.70 35.85
N ILE A 273 -15.24 -13.06 35.68
CA ILE A 273 -15.35 -11.68 35.20
C ILE A 273 -14.54 -10.73 36.11
N ALA A 274 -14.70 -10.84 37.43
CA ALA A 274 -13.95 -10.04 38.40
C ALA A 274 -12.44 -10.25 38.27
N ARG A 275 -12.01 -11.51 38.18
CA ARG A 275 -10.59 -11.86 37.99
C ARG A 275 -10.02 -11.28 36.71
N ASN A 276 -10.76 -11.32 35.60
CA ASN A 276 -10.32 -10.79 34.32
C ASN A 276 -10.19 -9.25 34.38
N LEU A 277 -11.21 -8.53 34.85
CA LEU A 277 -11.16 -7.07 34.97
C LEU A 277 -10.06 -6.57 35.91
N ASN A 278 -9.79 -7.29 37.01
CA ASN A 278 -8.74 -6.93 37.96
C ASN A 278 -7.33 -6.98 37.36
N GLN A 279 -7.11 -7.63 36.21
CA GLN A 279 -5.81 -7.62 35.52
C GLN A 279 -5.49 -6.27 34.88
N PHE A 280 -6.52 -5.44 34.66
CA PHE A 280 -6.41 -4.14 34.01
C PHE A 280 -6.64 -2.98 34.99
N LEU A 281 -6.79 -3.29 36.28
CA LEU A 281 -7.01 -2.30 37.34
C LEU A 281 -5.72 -1.51 37.60
N ALA A 282 -5.84 -0.19 37.77
CA ALA A 282 -4.69 0.64 38.11
C ALA A 282 -4.17 0.33 39.52
N GLU A 283 -2.87 0.54 39.75
CA GLU A 283 -2.27 0.32 41.06
C GLU A 283 -2.90 1.26 42.11
N GLY A 284 -3.45 0.67 43.18
CA GLY A 284 -4.11 1.39 44.28
C GLY A 284 -5.63 1.48 44.21
N GLU A 285 -6.27 0.98 43.15
CA GLU A 285 -7.73 0.83 43.08
C GLU A 285 -8.21 -0.42 43.85
N GLU A 286 -9.44 -0.37 44.35
CA GLU A 286 -10.04 -1.53 45.02
C GLU A 286 -10.40 -2.62 44.00
N PRO A 287 -10.00 -3.89 44.24
CA PRO A 287 -10.28 -4.98 43.32
C PRO A 287 -11.78 -5.27 43.27
N TYR A 288 -12.27 -5.57 42.08
CA TYR A 288 -13.61 -6.06 41.87
C TYR A 288 -13.81 -7.44 42.51
N THR A 289 -15.01 -7.67 43.05
CA THR A 289 -15.50 -8.98 43.50
C THR A 289 -16.69 -9.41 42.65
N ALA A 290 -17.10 -10.68 42.77
CA ALA A 290 -18.29 -11.18 42.08
C ALA A 290 -19.54 -10.35 42.45
N GLU A 291 -19.69 -10.04 43.74
CA GLU A 291 -20.80 -9.26 44.26
C GLU A 291 -20.71 -7.79 43.83
N SER A 292 -19.52 -7.18 43.81
CA SER A 292 -19.37 -5.77 43.48
C SER A 292 -19.64 -5.49 42.01
N ILE A 293 -19.22 -6.37 41.09
CA ILE A 293 -19.53 -6.23 39.66
C ILE A 293 -21.01 -6.47 39.38
N ALA A 294 -21.58 -7.53 39.95
CA ALA A 294 -23.00 -7.81 39.77
C ALA A 294 -23.85 -6.63 40.30
N ALA A 295 -23.49 -6.06 41.45
CA ALA A 295 -24.16 -4.87 41.98
C ALA A 295 -23.97 -3.64 41.09
N LYS A 296 -22.76 -3.40 40.57
CA LYS A 296 -22.45 -2.29 39.67
C LYS A 296 -23.32 -2.31 38.42
N LEU A 297 -23.37 -3.45 37.72
CA LEU A 297 -24.15 -3.63 36.50
C LEU A 297 -25.67 -3.63 36.73
N ARG A 298 -26.13 -4.00 37.94
CA ARG A 298 -27.56 -3.90 38.30
C ARG A 298 -28.01 -2.46 38.59
N ASN A 299 -27.18 -1.69 39.30
CA ASN A 299 -27.61 -0.45 39.95
C ASN A 299 -27.25 0.83 39.20
N GLU A 300 -26.26 0.79 38.31
CA GLU A 300 -25.93 1.94 37.47
C GLU A 300 -26.87 1.99 36.24
N GLY A 301 -27.23 3.21 35.79
CA GLY A 301 -28.17 3.44 34.69
C GLY A 301 -27.67 2.89 33.33
N PRO A 302 -28.39 3.12 32.22
CA PRO A 302 -28.01 2.57 30.91
C PRO A 302 -26.58 2.93 30.48
N GLU A 303 -25.93 3.94 31.06
CA GLU A 303 -24.54 4.36 30.80
C GLU A 303 -23.46 3.59 31.61
N ALA A 304 -23.84 2.70 32.53
CA ALA A 304 -22.94 1.90 33.39
C ALA A 304 -21.86 1.11 32.63
N HIS A 305 -22.17 0.73 31.39
CA HIS A 305 -21.30 -0.08 30.54
C HIS A 305 -20.27 0.74 29.77
N LEU A 306 -20.32 2.08 29.80
CA LEU A 306 -19.42 2.96 29.02
C LEU A 306 -17.93 2.83 29.39
N GLY A 307 -17.61 2.13 30.49
CA GLY A 307 -16.24 1.80 30.89
C GLY A 307 -15.93 0.30 31.00
N LEU A 308 -16.87 -0.60 30.64
CA LEU A 308 -16.67 -2.05 30.75
C LEU A 308 -16.75 -2.71 29.36
N PRO A 309 -15.73 -3.49 28.95
CA PRO A 309 -15.73 -4.14 27.65
C PRO A 309 -16.72 -5.31 27.66
N MET A 310 -17.98 -5.03 27.31
CA MET A 310 -19.08 -6.02 27.27
C MET A 310 -18.73 -7.27 26.46
N GLY A 311 -17.90 -7.15 25.42
CA GLY A 311 -17.36 -8.29 24.67
C GLY A 311 -16.60 -9.27 25.57
N ASN A 312 -15.72 -8.78 26.46
CA ASN A 312 -14.94 -9.60 27.38
C ASN A 312 -15.85 -10.26 28.41
N LEU A 313 -16.85 -9.54 28.93
CA LEU A 313 -17.81 -10.10 29.89
C LEU A 313 -18.61 -11.25 29.26
N THR A 314 -19.06 -11.05 28.02
CA THR A 314 -19.81 -12.05 27.25
C THR A 314 -18.93 -13.26 26.91
N GLN A 315 -17.62 -13.06 26.69
CA GLN A 315 -16.66 -14.15 26.51
C GLN A 315 -16.45 -14.97 27.79
N GLU A 316 -16.28 -14.34 28.96
CA GLU A 316 -16.13 -15.07 30.23
C GLU A 316 -17.39 -15.86 30.60
N TRP A 317 -18.57 -15.31 30.34
CA TRP A 317 -19.84 -16.01 30.50
C TRP A 317 -19.91 -17.28 29.64
N GLN A 318 -19.63 -17.15 28.34
CA GLN A 318 -19.69 -18.28 27.41
C GLN A 318 -18.59 -19.31 27.68
N GLY A 319 -17.37 -18.85 27.98
CA GLY A 319 -16.24 -19.71 28.32
C GLY A 319 -16.50 -20.53 29.59
N CYS A 320 -17.12 -19.92 30.61
CA CYS A 320 -17.54 -20.65 31.81
C CYS A 320 -18.62 -21.70 31.50
N CYS A 321 -19.63 -21.38 30.69
CA CYS A 321 -20.63 -22.36 30.27
C CYS A 321 -19.97 -23.57 29.58
N ARG A 322 -19.04 -23.30 28.66
CA ARG A 322 -18.30 -24.33 27.94
C ARG A 322 -17.39 -25.16 28.85
N ALA A 323 -16.76 -24.54 29.87
CA ALA A 323 -15.97 -25.24 30.89
C ALA A 323 -16.80 -26.30 31.64
N HIS A 324 -18.08 -26.01 31.87
CA HIS A 324 -19.05 -26.93 32.46
C HIS A 324 -19.70 -27.90 31.46
N GLY A 325 -19.31 -27.84 30.18
CA GLY A 325 -19.94 -28.64 29.11
C GLY A 325 -21.41 -28.29 28.88
N ALA A 326 -21.82 -27.05 29.19
CA ALA A 326 -23.18 -26.57 29.09
C ALA A 326 -23.32 -25.49 28.00
N ASP A 327 -24.44 -25.52 27.27
CA ASP A 327 -24.82 -24.43 26.39
C ASP A 327 -25.36 -23.25 27.23
N PRO A 328 -25.05 -21.98 26.86
CA PRO A 328 -25.56 -20.82 27.58
C PRO A 328 -27.08 -20.76 27.57
N ILE A 329 -27.70 -20.65 28.75
CA ILE A 329 -29.15 -20.50 28.89
C ILE A 329 -29.54 -19.06 28.56
N ILE A 330 -30.34 -18.85 27.52
CA ILE A 330 -30.86 -17.53 27.13
C ILE A 330 -32.34 -17.45 27.54
N PRO A 331 -32.71 -16.60 28.52
CA PRO A 331 -34.11 -16.36 28.88
C PRO A 331 -34.95 -15.92 27.68
N GLU A 332 -36.22 -16.34 27.62
CA GLU A 332 -37.13 -16.02 26.48
C GLU A 332 -37.20 -14.52 26.20
N ALA A 333 -37.28 -13.70 27.26
CA ALA A 333 -37.34 -12.25 27.16
C ALA A 333 -36.09 -11.60 26.52
N LEU A 334 -34.96 -12.31 26.51
CA LEU A 334 -33.67 -11.81 26.02
C LEU A 334 -33.26 -12.42 24.67
N ARG A 335 -34.05 -13.34 24.10
CA ARG A 335 -33.73 -13.94 22.79
C ARG A 335 -33.61 -12.91 21.66
N GLY A 336 -34.35 -11.81 21.73
CA GLY A 336 -34.24 -10.70 20.77
C GLY A 336 -33.03 -9.78 21.00
N CYS A 337 -32.32 -9.92 22.11
CA CYS A 337 -31.19 -9.07 22.50
C CYS A 337 -29.83 -9.79 22.35
N VAL A 338 -29.84 -11.11 22.13
CA VAL A 338 -28.66 -11.94 21.95
C VAL A 338 -28.59 -12.42 20.51
N ARG A 339 -27.48 -12.15 19.82
CA ARG A 339 -27.21 -12.69 18.48
C ARG A 339 -25.97 -13.54 18.46
N ARG A 340 -26.02 -14.58 17.64
CA ARG A 340 -24.83 -15.33 17.23
C ARG A 340 -24.07 -14.52 16.17
N SER A 341 -22.74 -14.53 16.23
CA SER A 341 -21.90 -13.85 15.24
C SER A 341 -21.78 -14.62 13.93
N GLY A 342 -21.79 -15.95 13.99
CA GLY A 342 -21.84 -16.79 12.81
C GLY A 342 -23.26 -17.10 12.34
N PRO A 343 -23.40 -17.61 11.11
CA PRO A 343 -24.68 -18.00 10.53
C PRO A 343 -25.34 -19.13 11.33
N THR A 344 -26.65 -19.05 11.47
CA THR A 344 -27.50 -20.08 12.08
C THR A 344 -27.66 -21.30 11.17
N PRO A 345 -27.99 -22.49 11.71
CA PRO A 345 -28.32 -23.66 10.89
C PRO A 345 -29.43 -23.37 9.87
N GLU A 346 -30.44 -22.58 10.25
CA GLU A 346 -31.52 -22.16 9.35
C GLU A 346 -31.03 -21.27 8.21
N GLU A 347 -30.12 -20.34 8.48
CA GLU A 347 -29.49 -19.50 7.45
C GLU A 347 -28.62 -20.34 6.50
N ARG A 348 -27.93 -21.37 7.01
CA ARG A 348 -27.16 -22.30 6.19
C ARG A 348 -28.04 -23.18 5.31
N GLU A 349 -29.19 -23.62 5.81
CA GLU A 349 -30.15 -24.36 4.98
C GLU A 349 -30.77 -23.46 3.90
N LYS A 350 -30.97 -22.18 4.21
CA LYS A 350 -31.53 -21.19 3.29
C LYS A 350 -30.54 -20.77 2.19
N ASP A 351 -29.26 -20.60 2.51
CA ASP A 351 -28.19 -20.39 1.52
C ASP A 351 -27.12 -21.46 1.63
N LYS A 352 -27.30 -22.54 0.84
CA LYS A 352 -26.32 -23.63 0.72
C LYS A 352 -24.94 -23.18 0.21
N GLY A 353 -24.84 -21.97 -0.36
CA GLY A 353 -23.58 -21.37 -0.80
C GLY A 353 -22.84 -20.58 0.27
N LEU A 354 -23.39 -20.48 1.48
CA LEU A 354 -22.76 -19.74 2.56
C LEU A 354 -21.47 -20.44 3.01
N LEU A 355 -20.36 -19.69 2.98
CA LEU A 355 -19.02 -20.17 3.33
C LEU A 355 -18.62 -19.70 4.73
N LEU A 356 -18.37 -20.65 5.63
CA LEU A 356 -17.77 -20.39 6.93
C LEU A 356 -16.31 -19.98 6.78
N GLU A 357 -15.81 -19.07 7.62
CA GLU A 357 -14.45 -18.51 7.49
C GLU A 357 -13.38 -19.61 7.55
N ARG A 358 -13.58 -20.58 8.45
CA ARG A 358 -12.70 -21.75 8.61
C ARG A 358 -12.74 -22.73 7.43
N GLU A 359 -13.80 -22.70 6.63
CA GLU A 359 -14.00 -23.60 5.49
C GLU A 359 -13.60 -22.96 4.15
N LYS A 360 -13.33 -21.65 4.14
CA LYS A 360 -12.95 -20.91 2.93
C LYS A 360 -11.56 -21.35 2.47
N LEU A 361 -11.50 -21.92 1.28
CA LEU A 361 -10.29 -22.07 0.51
C LEU A 361 -9.86 -20.69 0.00
N ARG A 362 -8.65 -20.29 0.37
CA ARG A 362 -8.01 -19.03 0.01
C ARG A 362 -6.83 -19.30 -0.90
N LEU A 363 -6.55 -18.38 -1.83
CA LEU A 363 -5.36 -18.46 -2.66
C LEU A 363 -4.11 -18.26 -1.79
N ALA A 364 -3.12 -19.13 -1.95
CA ALA A 364 -1.84 -19.00 -1.27
C ALA A 364 -1.12 -17.72 -1.76
N PRO A 365 -0.70 -16.84 -0.83
CA PRO A 365 -0.02 -15.61 -1.20
C PRO A 365 1.33 -15.90 -1.82
N ASN A 366 1.73 -15.08 -2.78
CA ASN A 366 3.08 -15.09 -3.31
C ASN A 366 4.04 -14.39 -2.34
N THR A 367 4.79 -15.16 -1.56
CA THR A 367 5.80 -14.66 -0.61
C THR A 367 7.12 -14.28 -1.27
N GLU A 368 7.29 -14.60 -2.55
CA GLU A 368 8.46 -14.31 -3.37
C GLU A 368 8.19 -13.16 -4.35
N GLY A 369 7.51 -12.13 -3.85
CA GLY A 369 7.09 -10.99 -4.65
C GLY A 369 8.27 -10.20 -5.25
N TYR A 370 8.04 -9.53 -6.37
CA TYR A 370 9.02 -8.68 -7.04
C TYR A 370 8.34 -7.44 -7.61
N GLN A 371 9.14 -6.41 -7.91
CA GLN A 371 8.67 -5.21 -8.58
C GLN A 371 9.61 -4.83 -9.71
N VAL A 372 9.08 -4.67 -10.92
CA VAL A 372 9.86 -4.30 -12.10
C VAL A 372 9.48 -2.91 -12.57
N TYR A 373 10.47 -2.05 -12.70
CA TYR A 373 10.37 -0.75 -13.34
C TYR A 373 10.76 -0.91 -14.82
N LEU A 374 9.79 -0.82 -15.72
CA LEU A 374 9.97 -1.04 -17.16
C LEU A 374 9.79 0.26 -17.93
N PHE A 375 10.82 0.69 -18.66
CA PHE A 375 10.72 1.73 -19.67
C PHE A 375 9.97 1.18 -20.89
N GLN A 376 8.67 1.48 -20.97
CA GLN A 376 7.79 1.07 -22.07
C GLN A 376 7.88 2.09 -23.21
N GLU A 377 8.26 1.65 -24.40
CA GLU A 377 8.27 2.51 -25.58
C GLU A 377 6.86 2.86 -26.04
N LEU A 378 6.59 4.14 -26.30
CA LEU A 378 5.32 4.63 -26.82
C LEU A 378 5.20 4.37 -28.33
N GLY A 379 4.05 3.84 -28.74
CA GLY A 379 3.70 3.59 -30.15
C GLY A 379 3.46 4.89 -30.93
N GLU A 380 2.73 5.83 -30.33
CA GLU A 380 2.51 7.17 -30.88
C GLU A 380 3.27 8.20 -30.05
N LEU A 381 4.01 9.08 -30.72
CA LEU A 381 4.70 10.18 -30.05
C LEU A 381 3.68 11.30 -29.78
N PRO A 382 3.57 11.80 -28.53
CA PRO A 382 2.67 12.90 -28.25
C PRO A 382 3.04 14.14 -29.09
N PRO A 383 2.05 14.88 -29.63
CA PRO A 383 2.26 15.94 -30.62
C PRO A 383 3.07 17.15 -30.12
N ARG A 384 3.36 17.22 -28.81
CA ARG A 384 4.20 18.27 -28.20
C ARG A 384 5.33 17.67 -27.37
N LEU A 385 6.45 17.36 -28.02
CA LEU A 385 7.70 17.02 -27.33
C LEU A 385 8.42 18.31 -26.88
N GLY A 386 7.89 18.93 -25.82
CA GLY A 386 8.56 19.94 -25.01
C GLY A 386 8.44 21.40 -25.45
N SER A 387 8.22 22.28 -24.46
CA SER A 387 8.54 23.71 -24.54
C SER A 387 10.05 23.92 -24.73
N PRO A 388 10.51 25.05 -25.32
CA PRO A 388 11.93 25.32 -25.48
C PRO A 388 12.68 25.21 -24.14
N ALA A 389 13.90 24.68 -24.18
CA ALA A 389 14.75 24.52 -23.01
C ALA A 389 15.00 25.88 -22.37
N ARG A 390 14.38 26.10 -21.20
CA ARG A 390 14.61 27.31 -20.41
C ARG A 390 15.98 27.20 -19.72
N PRO A 391 16.70 28.32 -19.49
CA PRO A 391 17.97 28.29 -18.80
C PRO A 391 17.83 27.70 -17.38
N ALA A 392 18.75 26.81 -17.01
CA ALA A 392 18.72 26.15 -15.70
C ALA A 392 18.76 27.15 -14.53
N ALA A 393 19.47 28.27 -14.70
CA ALA A 393 19.52 29.35 -13.72
C ALA A 393 18.15 30.00 -13.47
N GLU A 394 17.34 30.20 -14.52
CA GLU A 394 15.98 30.75 -14.37
C GLU A 394 15.09 29.79 -13.59
N LEU A 395 15.06 28.51 -13.98
CA LEU A 395 14.24 27.49 -13.33
C LEU A 395 14.64 27.28 -11.87
N ARG A 396 15.93 27.37 -11.56
CA ARG A 396 16.44 27.35 -10.18
C ARG A 396 15.90 28.54 -9.38
N GLN A 397 15.92 29.75 -9.93
CA GLN A 397 15.43 30.95 -9.25
C GLN A 397 13.91 30.89 -9.04
N GLU A 398 13.16 30.38 -10.01
CA GLU A 398 11.71 30.14 -9.88
C GLU A 398 11.40 29.15 -8.77
N PHE A 399 12.15 28.04 -8.71
CA PHE A 399 11.98 27.05 -7.64
C PHE A 399 12.33 27.62 -6.27
N LEU A 400 13.43 28.37 -6.15
CA LEU A 400 13.78 29.07 -4.90
C LEU A 400 12.69 30.08 -4.48
N ALA A 401 12.12 30.83 -5.43
CA ALA A 401 11.04 31.76 -5.14
C ALA A 401 9.77 31.03 -4.65
N ALA A 402 9.40 29.92 -5.30
CA ALA A 402 8.26 29.11 -4.90
C ALA A 402 8.48 28.45 -3.52
N LEU A 403 9.70 27.98 -3.22
CA LEU A 403 10.06 27.46 -1.91
C LEU A 403 9.93 28.51 -0.81
N ARG A 404 10.38 29.76 -1.04
CA ARG A 404 10.21 30.85 -0.07
C ARG A 404 8.76 31.18 0.19
N GLU A 405 7.94 31.19 -0.86
CA GLU A 405 6.50 31.43 -0.76
C GLU A 405 5.80 30.32 0.05
N ALA A 406 6.12 29.05 -0.24
CA ALA A 406 5.59 27.90 0.49
C ALA A 406 6.08 27.82 1.93
N GLU A 407 7.36 28.12 2.19
CA GLU A 407 7.93 28.23 3.54
C GLU A 407 7.19 29.29 4.36
N THR A 408 7.00 30.49 3.80
CA THR A 408 6.31 31.58 4.50
C THR A 408 4.85 31.22 4.81
N PHE A 409 4.14 30.62 3.84
CA PHE A 409 2.78 30.16 4.05
C PHE A 409 2.71 29.08 5.13
N ALA A 410 3.56 28.05 5.04
CA ALA A 410 3.59 26.95 5.99
C ALA A 410 3.92 27.42 7.42
N GLU A 411 4.83 28.38 7.58
CA GLU A 411 5.13 28.99 8.87
C GLU A 411 3.91 29.70 9.47
N GLN A 412 3.22 30.51 8.66
CA GLN A 412 2.04 31.27 9.09
C GLN A 412 0.87 30.37 9.52
N GLN A 413 0.70 29.23 8.85
CA GLN A 413 -0.37 28.28 9.15
C GLN A 413 0.04 27.18 10.16
N GLY A 414 1.27 27.19 10.66
CA GLY A 414 1.76 26.14 11.56
C GLY A 414 1.85 24.76 10.90
N SER A 415 2.02 24.70 9.58
CA SER A 415 2.11 23.46 8.82
C SER A 415 3.38 22.67 9.17
N PRO A 416 3.30 21.33 9.27
CA PRO A 416 4.46 20.48 9.53
C PRO A 416 5.48 20.44 8.38
N PHE A 417 5.15 20.98 7.20
CA PHE A 417 6.02 20.99 6.03
C PHE A 417 6.93 22.21 5.93
N PHE A 418 6.78 23.19 6.84
CA PHE A 418 7.64 24.37 6.90
C PHE A 418 9.14 24.02 6.80
N GLU A 419 9.60 23.06 7.61
CA GLU A 419 11.00 22.68 7.63
C GLU A 419 11.44 21.93 6.36
N ALA A 420 10.54 21.27 5.64
CA ALA A 420 10.86 20.63 4.37
C ALA A 420 11.21 21.69 3.31
N PHE A 421 10.41 22.74 3.19
CA PHE A 421 10.68 23.83 2.23
C PHE A 421 11.93 24.62 2.61
N LYS A 422 12.07 24.96 3.90
CA LYS A 422 13.27 25.62 4.44
C LYS A 422 14.53 24.79 4.18
N LEU A 423 14.46 23.48 4.37
CA LEU A 423 15.59 22.56 4.14
C LEU A 423 15.97 22.49 2.66
N ALA A 424 15.00 22.28 1.76
CA ALA A 424 15.26 22.25 0.32
C ALA A 424 15.88 23.57 -0.18
N ARG A 425 15.39 24.71 0.31
CA ARG A 425 15.97 26.02 0.02
C ARG A 425 17.40 26.15 0.58
N PHE A 426 17.61 25.76 1.84
CA PHE A 426 18.94 25.79 2.47
C PHE A 426 19.95 24.95 1.69
N VAL A 427 19.59 23.76 1.25
CA VAL A 427 20.45 22.90 0.41
C VAL A 427 20.87 23.61 -0.87
N LEU A 428 19.97 24.35 -1.54
CA LEU A 428 20.26 25.04 -2.80
C LEU A 428 20.99 26.38 -2.63
N GLU A 429 20.76 27.11 -1.54
CA GLU A 429 21.34 28.43 -1.30
C GLU A 429 22.67 28.36 -0.54
N SER A 430 22.78 27.44 0.42
CA SER A 430 23.95 27.36 1.30
C SER A 430 25.13 26.69 0.62
N GLY A 431 26.26 27.41 0.54
CA GLY A 431 27.54 26.81 0.13
C GLY A 431 28.17 25.87 1.18
N GLN A 432 27.50 25.67 2.32
CA GLN A 432 27.98 24.82 3.42
C GLN A 432 27.61 23.35 3.24
N VAL A 433 26.54 23.06 2.49
CA VAL A 433 26.14 21.68 2.16
C VAL A 433 26.88 21.28 0.88
N ARG A 434 28.00 20.59 1.04
CA ARG A 434 28.80 20.05 -0.09
C ARG A 434 28.64 18.54 -0.18
N LEU A 435 28.09 18.08 -1.29
CA LEU A 435 27.70 16.68 -1.53
C LEU A 435 28.68 15.92 -2.42
N THR A 436 29.61 16.60 -3.10
CA THR A 436 30.61 15.96 -3.97
C THR A 436 31.63 15.10 -3.21
N GLY A 437 31.92 13.90 -3.71
CA GLY A 437 32.82 12.92 -3.08
C GLY A 437 32.07 11.94 -2.18
N GLU A 438 32.79 10.97 -1.62
CA GLU A 438 32.20 9.87 -0.83
C GLU A 438 31.43 10.38 0.41
N LEU A 439 30.20 9.90 0.58
CA LEU A 439 29.31 10.21 1.72
C LEU A 439 29.47 9.19 2.85
N THR A 440 30.63 9.18 3.53
CA THR A 440 30.85 8.30 4.70
C THR A 440 29.94 8.71 5.88
N PRO A 441 29.65 7.81 6.84
CA PRO A 441 28.86 8.14 8.02
C PRO A 441 29.36 9.40 8.75
N GLU A 442 30.67 9.57 8.90
CA GLU A 442 31.25 10.74 9.57
C GLU A 442 30.97 12.03 8.82
N ARG A 443 30.96 11.96 7.48
CA ARG A 443 30.64 13.10 6.63
C ARG A 443 29.16 13.45 6.69
N VAL A 444 28.28 12.45 6.72
CA VAL A 444 26.84 12.65 6.92
C VAL A 444 26.60 13.33 8.27
N ASP A 445 27.27 12.87 9.34
CA ASP A 445 27.18 13.47 10.67
C ASP A 445 27.66 14.94 10.68
N ALA A 446 28.74 15.24 9.96
CA ALA A 446 29.22 16.61 9.81
C ALA A 446 28.20 17.52 9.10
N LEU A 447 27.52 17.03 8.06
CA LEU A 447 26.45 17.76 7.38
C LEU A 447 25.24 17.96 8.31
N VAL A 448 24.87 16.95 9.10
CA VAL A 448 23.81 17.04 10.13
C VAL A 448 24.17 18.08 11.20
N ALA A 449 25.45 18.20 11.57
CA ALA A 449 25.91 19.26 12.48
C ALA A 449 25.77 20.67 11.89
N VAL A 450 25.99 20.84 10.58
CA VAL A 450 25.73 22.11 9.87
C VAL A 450 24.25 22.49 9.95
N LEU A 451 23.35 21.52 9.75
CA LEU A 451 21.91 21.73 9.89
C LEU A 451 21.52 22.11 11.33
N LYS A 452 22.10 21.46 12.33
CA LYS A 452 21.89 21.80 13.74
C LYS A 452 22.32 23.25 14.02
N ALA A 453 23.48 23.67 13.51
CA ALA A 453 23.97 25.03 13.67
C ALA A 453 23.10 26.07 12.93
N ALA A 454 22.45 25.68 11.85
CA ALA A 454 21.49 26.50 11.10
C ALA A 454 20.08 26.54 11.75
N GLY A 455 19.89 25.90 12.90
CA GLY A 455 18.64 25.95 13.68
C GLY A 455 17.53 25.04 13.14
N PHE A 456 17.88 23.95 12.44
CA PHE A 456 16.90 22.93 12.06
C PHE A 456 16.56 22.00 13.24
N SER A 457 15.29 21.58 13.32
CA SER A 457 14.84 20.63 14.33
C SER A 457 15.52 19.26 14.20
N GLU A 458 15.29 18.38 15.18
CA GLU A 458 15.66 16.97 15.07
C GLU A 458 14.96 16.26 13.91
N ARG A 459 13.64 16.45 13.77
CA ARG A 459 12.86 15.87 12.67
C ARG A 459 13.42 16.26 11.30
N ALA A 460 13.76 17.53 11.09
CA ALA A 460 14.34 17.99 9.83
C ALA A 460 15.71 17.35 9.54
N ARG A 461 16.53 17.17 10.58
CA ARG A 461 17.83 16.50 10.48
C ARG A 461 17.68 15.02 10.16
N ASP A 462 16.69 14.34 10.74
CA ASP A 462 16.39 12.94 10.43
C ASP A 462 15.86 12.76 9.00
N VAL A 463 15.02 13.69 8.53
CA VAL A 463 14.57 13.72 7.12
C VAL A 463 15.78 13.92 6.20
N PHE A 464 16.67 14.87 6.51
CA PHE A 464 17.89 15.07 5.74
C PHE A 464 18.76 13.80 5.70
N GLY A 465 19.03 13.18 6.85
CA GLY A 465 19.82 11.95 6.95
C GLY A 465 19.21 10.79 6.16
N ARG A 466 17.88 10.64 6.14
CA ARG A 466 17.21 9.64 5.29
C ARG A 466 17.30 9.96 3.80
N LYS A 467 17.20 11.24 3.42
CA LYS A 467 17.17 11.68 2.02
C LYS A 467 18.56 11.81 1.39
N ILE A 468 19.62 12.00 2.19
CA ILE A 468 20.99 12.08 1.66
C ILE A 468 21.45 10.76 1.03
N ASN A 469 20.91 9.62 1.47
CA ASN A 469 21.19 8.33 0.84
C ASN A 469 20.78 8.31 -0.65
N ALA A 470 19.69 8.99 -1.02
CA ALA A 470 19.29 9.11 -2.42
C ALA A 470 20.32 9.88 -3.27
N VAL A 471 21.18 10.69 -2.66
CA VAL A 471 22.30 11.39 -3.31
C VAL A 471 23.47 10.44 -3.54
N SER A 472 23.75 9.57 -2.57
CA SER A 472 24.77 8.53 -2.70
C SER A 472 24.50 7.62 -3.89
N ASP A 473 23.21 7.44 -4.24
CA ASP A 473 22.81 6.63 -5.39
C ASP A 473 23.34 7.14 -6.75
N PHE A 474 23.80 8.39 -6.79
CA PHE A 474 24.34 9.01 -7.99
C PHE A 474 25.87 9.03 -8.05
N GLU A 475 26.57 8.62 -6.98
CA GLU A 475 28.04 8.57 -6.96
C GLU A 475 28.66 7.83 -8.16
N PRO A 476 28.11 6.69 -8.64
CA PRO A 476 28.63 5.99 -9.82
C PRO A 476 28.69 6.84 -11.10
N PHE A 477 27.84 7.86 -11.22
CA PHE A 477 27.75 8.73 -12.40
C PHE A 477 28.63 9.98 -12.32
N GLN A 478 29.33 10.21 -11.20
CA GLN A 478 30.18 11.39 -10.97
C GLN A 478 29.46 12.74 -11.26
N PRO A 479 28.26 12.96 -10.70
CA PRO A 479 27.46 14.15 -10.97
C PRO A 479 28.12 15.43 -10.46
N SER A 480 27.76 16.54 -11.09
CA SER A 480 28.14 17.87 -10.58
C SER A 480 27.51 18.16 -9.21
N GLU A 481 28.19 18.99 -8.40
CA GLU A 481 27.66 19.46 -7.10
C GLU A 481 26.26 20.06 -7.21
N GLU A 482 26.03 20.86 -8.27
CA GLU A 482 24.72 21.48 -8.50
C GLU A 482 23.62 20.43 -8.76
N LYS A 483 23.95 19.36 -9.49
CA LYS A 483 23.01 18.25 -9.72
C LYS A 483 22.70 17.50 -8.43
N LEU A 484 23.70 17.19 -7.61
CA LEU A 484 23.50 16.53 -6.31
C LEU A 484 22.61 17.37 -5.38
N ARG A 485 22.89 18.67 -5.28
CA ARG A 485 22.08 19.61 -4.48
C ARG A 485 20.66 19.73 -5.04
N GLY A 486 20.52 19.77 -6.36
CA GLY A 486 19.24 19.74 -7.05
C GLY A 486 18.42 18.49 -6.73
N VAL A 487 19.02 17.30 -6.83
CA VAL A 487 18.37 16.02 -6.52
C VAL A 487 17.92 15.99 -5.07
N LEU A 488 18.79 16.38 -4.14
CA LEU A 488 18.46 16.41 -2.71
C LEU A 488 17.30 17.37 -2.43
N ALA A 489 17.37 18.60 -2.96
CA ALA A 489 16.34 19.61 -2.75
C ALA A 489 14.99 19.19 -3.34
N CYS A 490 14.96 18.63 -4.56
CA CYS A 490 13.74 18.07 -5.14
C CYS A 490 13.22 16.88 -4.32
N SER A 491 14.11 16.07 -3.76
CA SER A 491 13.72 14.92 -2.94
C SER A 491 13.07 15.31 -1.61
N VAL A 492 13.54 16.40 -0.99
CA VAL A 492 12.98 16.97 0.23
C VAL A 492 11.68 17.74 -0.02
N ALA A 493 11.60 18.52 -1.11
CA ALA A 493 10.45 19.38 -1.41
C ALA A 493 9.27 18.66 -2.08
N ASP A 494 9.47 17.43 -2.56
CA ASP A 494 8.41 16.61 -3.15
C ASP A 494 7.51 16.01 -2.07
N VAL A 495 6.56 16.83 -1.63
CA VAL A 495 5.61 16.58 -0.54
C VAL A 495 4.19 16.29 -1.04
N PHE A 496 4.00 16.10 -2.36
CA PHE A 496 2.68 16.07 -3.01
C PHE A 496 2.06 14.65 -3.12
N GLY A 497 2.64 13.61 -2.52
CA GLY A 497 2.16 12.23 -2.65
C GLY A 497 2.15 11.43 -1.34
N GLY A 498 1.21 10.48 -1.25
CA GLY A 498 1.03 9.58 -0.09
C GLY A 498 0.05 10.11 0.96
N MET A 499 -0.25 9.27 1.96
CA MET A 499 -1.11 9.64 3.10
C MET A 499 -0.37 10.60 4.05
N GLY A 500 -1.02 11.69 4.44
CA GLY A 500 -0.44 12.75 5.27
C GLY A 500 0.51 13.65 4.50
N SER A 501 0.28 13.82 3.19
CA SER A 501 1.04 14.68 2.29
C SER A 501 0.63 16.15 2.41
N TRP A 502 1.36 17.05 1.76
CA TRP A 502 1.00 18.47 1.69
C TRP A 502 -0.41 18.66 1.12
N ASN A 503 -0.83 17.80 0.17
CA ASN A 503 -2.14 17.81 -0.45
C ASN A 503 -3.29 17.41 0.49
N ASP A 504 -2.98 16.85 1.66
CA ASP A 504 -3.98 16.45 2.65
C ASP A 504 -4.25 17.57 3.68
N GLU A 505 -3.52 18.70 3.60
CA GLU A 505 -3.77 19.85 4.47
C GLU A 505 -5.11 20.50 4.11
N ASN A 506 -5.88 20.79 5.16
CA ASN A 506 -7.14 21.51 5.05
C ASN A 506 -7.11 22.73 5.98
N PHE A 507 -7.72 23.83 5.53
CA PHE A 507 -7.70 25.11 6.22
C PHE A 507 -9.12 25.60 6.45
N GLU A 508 -9.37 26.21 7.61
CA GLU A 508 -10.72 26.56 8.06
C GLU A 508 -11.40 27.65 7.22
N THR A 509 -10.63 28.52 6.57
CA THR A 509 -11.17 29.63 5.78
C THR A 509 -10.92 29.43 4.30
N GLU A 510 -11.92 29.78 3.47
CA GLU A 510 -11.82 29.72 2.01
C GLU A 510 -10.66 30.58 1.47
N GLU A 511 -10.37 31.71 2.10
CA GLU A 511 -9.26 32.59 1.72
C GLU A 511 -7.89 31.93 1.91
N VAL A 512 -7.68 31.28 3.06
CA VAL A 512 -6.44 30.54 3.33
C VAL A 512 -6.34 29.32 2.42
N HIS A 513 -7.45 28.62 2.19
CA HIS A 513 -7.48 27.47 1.29
C HIS A 513 -7.20 27.87 -0.17
N ALA A 514 -7.76 28.97 -0.67
CA ALA A 514 -7.47 29.49 -2.00
C ALA A 514 -6.00 29.92 -2.15
N ARG A 515 -5.43 30.51 -1.09
CA ARG A 515 -4.00 30.85 -1.05
C ARG A 515 -3.12 29.61 -1.04
N TYR A 516 -3.48 28.60 -0.25
CA TYR A 516 -2.83 27.30 -0.24
C TYR A 516 -2.82 26.69 -1.64
N GLU A 517 -3.95 26.60 -2.33
CA GLU A 517 -4.07 26.08 -3.69
C GLU A 517 -3.14 26.80 -4.68
N GLN A 518 -3.08 28.13 -4.60
CA GLN A 518 -2.19 28.93 -5.42
C GLN A 518 -0.71 28.62 -5.15
N VAL A 519 -0.31 28.53 -3.87
CA VAL A 519 1.05 28.21 -3.45
C VAL A 519 1.43 26.79 -3.87
N SER A 520 0.55 25.82 -3.65
CA SER A 520 0.68 24.42 -4.06
C SER A 520 0.92 24.30 -5.56
N ALA A 521 0.09 24.93 -6.39
CA ALA A 521 0.20 24.88 -7.84
C ALA A 521 1.53 25.48 -8.35
N ARG A 522 1.96 26.62 -7.77
CA ARG A 522 3.23 27.26 -8.13
C ARG A 522 4.43 26.42 -7.69
N LEU A 523 4.42 25.92 -6.47
CA LEU A 523 5.47 25.05 -5.94
C LEU A 523 5.60 23.78 -6.78
N PHE A 524 4.49 23.11 -7.07
CA PHE A 524 4.49 21.89 -7.89
C PHE A 524 5.05 22.15 -9.29
N SER A 525 4.60 23.21 -9.97
CA SER A 525 5.08 23.55 -11.30
C SER A 525 6.58 23.86 -11.33
N ALA A 526 7.06 24.63 -10.35
CA ALA A 526 8.48 24.98 -10.24
C ALA A 526 9.34 23.76 -9.86
N LEU A 527 8.86 22.92 -8.94
CA LEU A 527 9.49 21.65 -8.57
C LEU A 527 9.64 20.73 -9.78
N ARG A 528 8.58 20.54 -10.58
CA ARG A 528 8.61 19.70 -11.78
C ARG A 528 9.60 20.21 -12.82
N ALA A 529 9.56 21.50 -13.13
CA ALA A 529 10.46 22.10 -14.11
C ALA A 529 11.93 22.04 -13.67
N PHE A 530 12.20 22.29 -12.39
CA PHE A 530 13.55 22.20 -11.82
C PHE A 530 14.04 20.74 -11.71
N THR A 531 13.15 19.80 -11.36
CA THR A 531 13.46 18.35 -11.37
C THR A 531 13.88 17.93 -12.77
N LEU A 532 13.08 18.24 -13.80
CA LEU A 532 13.40 17.90 -15.18
C LEU A 532 14.77 18.44 -15.62
N THR A 533 15.07 19.68 -15.25
CA THR A 533 16.35 20.33 -15.55
C THR A 533 17.51 19.67 -14.82
N THR A 534 17.32 19.32 -13.55
CA THR A 534 18.31 18.62 -12.72
C THR A 534 18.61 17.23 -13.29
N LEU A 535 17.60 16.47 -13.70
CA LEU A 535 17.77 15.17 -14.37
C LEU A 535 18.49 15.32 -15.71
N ASN A 536 18.24 16.44 -16.40
CA ASN A 536 18.87 16.76 -17.67
C ASN A 536 20.29 17.32 -17.55
N ALA A 537 20.74 17.74 -16.36
CA ALA A 537 22.12 18.14 -16.11
C ALA A 537 23.10 16.95 -16.17
N LYS A 538 24.39 17.28 -16.38
CA LYS A 538 25.49 16.31 -16.32
C LYS A 538 25.82 15.99 -14.85
#